data_AF-A0A3D8WV99-F1
#
_entry.id   AF-A0A3D8WV99-F1
#
_cell.length_a   1.000
_cell.length_b   1.000
_cell.length_c   1.000
_cell.angle_alpha   90.00
_cell.angle_beta   90.00
_cell.angle_gamma   90.00
#
_symmetry.space_group_name_H-M   'P 1'
#
loop_
_entity.id
_entity.type
_entity.pdbx_description
1 polymer ?
#
loop_
_entity_poly.entity_id
_entity_poly.type
_entity_poly.pdbx_seq_one_letter_code
_entity_poly.pdbx_strand_id
1 'polypeptide(L)'
;MDKLMNRSWVMKIIALLLAFMLYLSVNLDDGASSSNKILNRSSSANTGVETLTDVPVQVSYNEKNRIVRGVPDTVIMTLEGPKNILAQTKLQKDYQAYIDLDNLSLGQHRVKVQYRNISDNLNVVVKPDIVNVTIEERDSKQFSVEASYDKNKVKNGYEAGEATVSPRAVTVTGASSQLDQVAYVKAIIDLDNASKTVTKQATVVALDKNLNKLNVTVQPETVNVTIPVKNISKKVPIDVIQEGTPGDGVNITKLEPKTDTVKITGPSDSLEKIDKIDNIPVDVTGITKSKDIKVNVPVPDGIDSVSPKQITVHVEVDKQGDEKDAEETDASAAETKSFKNLPVSLTGQSSKYTYELLSPTSVDADVKGPKSDLDKLAKSGIGLSANVGNLSAGEHTVPIIINSPDSVTSTLSTKQAKVRVTAKKQSGTNDEQTDKETSGSTSDKETKPDTGTGSGTNPGTGNSGDSADKPSEETDTPEDNTDTPTDSTETGDDSSNQSDENSTPVDGQTDNTSGN
;
A
#
# COMPACT_ATOMS: atom_id res chain seq x y z
N MET A 1 -18.50 87.33 -38.44
CA MET A 1 -19.54 86.29 -38.17
C MET A 1 -20.69 86.88 -37.35
N ASP A 2 -21.22 88.03 -37.74
CA ASP A 2 -21.57 89.06 -36.74
C ASP A 2 -23.08 89.12 -36.43
N LYS A 3 -23.91 88.45 -37.24
CA LYS A 3 -25.37 88.40 -37.06
C LYS A 3 -25.85 87.52 -35.89
N LEU A 4 -24.97 86.79 -35.21
CA LEU A 4 -25.32 86.00 -34.01
C LEU A 4 -25.03 86.74 -32.69
N MET A 5 -24.05 87.64 -32.62
CA MET A 5 -23.71 88.34 -31.38
C MET A 5 -24.67 89.49 -31.02
N ASN A 6 -25.30 90.14 -32.01
CA ASN A 6 -26.19 91.28 -31.76
C ASN A 6 -27.66 90.91 -31.41
N ARG A 7 -27.86 89.76 -30.74
CA ARG A 7 -29.14 89.43 -30.08
C ARG A 7 -28.96 89.54 -28.56
N SER A 8 -29.80 90.36 -27.92
CA SER A 8 -29.79 90.56 -26.46
C SER A 8 -29.99 89.26 -25.65
N TRP A 9 -30.61 88.24 -26.24
CA TRP A 9 -30.69 86.87 -25.72
C TRP A 9 -29.32 86.17 -25.66
N VAL A 10 -28.46 86.33 -26.67
CA VAL A 10 -27.13 85.69 -26.70
C VAL A 10 -26.20 86.33 -25.66
N MET A 11 -26.24 87.66 -25.54
CA MET A 11 -25.53 88.39 -24.48
C MET A 11 -25.92 87.90 -23.07
N LYS A 12 -27.20 87.59 -22.82
CA LYS A 12 -27.68 87.03 -21.55
C LYS A 12 -27.17 85.60 -21.30
N ILE A 13 -27.07 84.76 -22.33
CA ILE A 13 -26.53 83.40 -22.20
C ILE A 13 -25.01 83.44 -21.96
N ILE A 14 -24.28 84.31 -22.65
CA ILE A 14 -22.83 84.50 -22.43
C ILE A 14 -22.58 85.05 -21.02
N ALA A 15 -23.40 85.99 -20.54
CA ALA A 15 -23.31 86.49 -19.17
C ALA A 15 -23.65 85.41 -18.12
N LEU A 16 -24.65 84.55 -18.37
CA LEU A 16 -24.98 83.42 -17.51
C LEU A 16 -23.83 82.40 -17.46
N LEU A 17 -23.23 82.07 -18.60
CA LEU A 17 -22.12 81.13 -18.70
C LEU A 17 -20.86 81.68 -18.01
N LEU A 18 -20.55 82.97 -18.20
CA LEU A 18 -19.47 83.64 -17.47
C LEU A 18 -19.75 83.68 -15.97
N ALA A 19 -20.96 84.03 -15.53
CA ALA A 19 -21.33 84.03 -14.11
C ALA A 19 -21.26 82.62 -13.49
N PHE A 20 -21.64 81.57 -14.23
CA PHE A 20 -21.52 80.19 -13.80
C PHE A 20 -20.06 79.72 -13.74
N MET A 21 -19.22 80.14 -14.69
CA MET A 21 -17.78 79.87 -14.66
C MET A 21 -17.07 80.62 -13.53
N LEU A 22 -17.50 81.86 -13.22
CA LEU A 22 -16.97 82.64 -12.09
C LEU A 22 -17.46 82.07 -10.74
N TYR A 23 -18.72 81.63 -10.67
CA TYR A 23 -19.24 80.89 -9.52
C TYR A 23 -18.46 79.59 -9.28
N LEU A 24 -18.21 78.79 -10.32
CA LEU A 24 -17.32 77.63 -10.22
C LEU A 24 -15.90 78.03 -9.80
N SER A 25 -15.31 79.08 -10.38
CA SER A 25 -13.95 79.51 -10.02
C SER A 25 -13.83 80.02 -8.58
N VAL A 26 -14.91 80.53 -7.97
CA VAL A 26 -14.93 80.96 -6.56
C VAL A 26 -15.27 79.80 -5.63
N ASN A 27 -16.19 78.92 -6.03
CA ASN A 27 -16.70 77.82 -5.22
C ASN A 27 -15.89 76.50 -5.39
N LEU A 28 -14.81 76.50 -6.17
CA LEU A 28 -13.84 75.41 -6.26
C LEU A 28 -12.57 75.66 -5.43
N ASP A 29 -12.36 76.86 -4.90
CA ASP A 29 -11.14 77.24 -4.15
C ASP A 29 -11.24 77.04 -2.63
N ASP A 30 -12.41 76.65 -2.10
CA ASP A 30 -12.59 76.14 -0.72
C ASP A 30 -11.97 74.72 -0.51
N GLY A 31 -10.83 74.48 -1.15
CA GLY A 31 -10.06 73.23 -1.11
C GLY A 31 -8.59 73.41 -0.73
N ALA A 32 -8.00 74.61 -0.83
CA ALA A 32 -6.59 74.84 -0.48
C ALA A 32 -6.27 76.29 -0.06
N SER A 33 -5.20 76.45 0.74
CA SER A 33 -4.46 77.71 0.91
C SER A 33 -5.10 78.87 1.69
N SER A 34 -5.81 78.60 2.79
CA SER A 34 -5.96 79.61 3.86
C SER A 34 -4.62 79.92 4.54
N SER A 35 -3.87 80.88 4.00
CA SER A 35 -2.60 81.36 4.55
C SER A 35 -2.64 82.86 4.86
N ASN A 36 -1.81 83.29 5.82
CA ASN A 36 -1.66 84.68 6.28
C ASN A 36 -2.88 85.36 6.94
N LYS A 37 -3.19 84.95 8.19
CA LYS A 37 -3.74 85.87 9.19
C LYS A 37 -2.77 86.07 10.36
N ILE A 38 -1.82 86.98 10.17
CA ILE A 38 -0.88 87.40 11.22
C ILE A 38 -1.62 88.31 12.20
N LEU A 39 -2.08 87.78 13.35
CA LEU A 39 -1.98 88.44 14.66
C LEU A 39 -2.43 87.52 15.81
N ASN A 40 -1.46 87.11 16.63
CA ASN A 40 -1.54 86.82 18.06
C ASN A 40 -2.75 86.00 18.62
N ARG A 41 -2.61 84.67 18.69
CA ARG A 41 -3.31 83.80 19.68
C ARG A 41 -2.69 82.40 19.80
N SER A 42 -2.32 82.03 21.03
CA SER A 42 -2.09 80.67 21.56
C SER A 42 -1.08 79.74 20.86
N SER A 43 -0.03 79.37 21.60
CA SER A 43 1.08 78.47 21.21
C SER A 43 0.70 76.97 21.19
N SER A 44 -0.29 76.57 20.38
CA SER A 44 -0.81 75.19 20.37
C SER A 44 -1.22 74.65 18.98
N ALA A 45 -0.69 75.23 17.89
CA ALA A 45 -1.08 74.90 16.51
C ALA A 45 -0.07 74.03 15.72
N ASN A 46 1.19 73.96 16.18
CA ASN A 46 2.28 73.28 15.46
C ASN A 46 2.40 71.78 15.79
N THR A 47 1.74 71.34 16.87
CA THR A 47 1.63 69.92 17.24
C THR A 47 0.67 69.20 16.29
N GLY A 48 0.95 67.93 16.01
CA GLY A 48 0.05 66.99 15.34
C GLY A 48 0.10 65.63 16.03
N VAL A 49 -0.73 64.71 15.55
CA VAL A 49 -0.73 63.30 15.95
C VAL A 49 -0.69 62.45 14.69
N GLU A 50 0.19 61.47 14.65
CA GLU A 50 0.29 60.43 13.62
C GLU A 50 0.15 59.06 14.29
N THR A 51 -0.41 58.08 13.59
CA THR A 51 -0.48 56.70 14.09
C THR A 51 0.12 55.75 13.06
N LEU A 52 1.10 54.99 13.52
CA LEU A 52 1.80 53.96 12.77
C LEU A 52 1.20 52.62 13.19
N THR A 53 0.48 51.98 12.28
CA THR A 53 0.06 50.58 12.44
C THR A 53 1.18 49.66 11.97
N ASP A 54 1.06 48.37 12.31
CA ASP A 54 1.87 47.30 11.71
C ASP A 54 3.39 47.47 11.89
N VAL A 55 3.80 48.10 13.01
CA VAL A 55 5.22 48.29 13.34
C VAL A 55 5.79 46.97 13.87
N PRO A 56 6.74 46.32 13.18
CA PRO A 56 7.24 45.01 13.58
C PRO A 56 8.03 45.09 14.89
N VAL A 57 7.86 44.10 15.76
CA VAL A 57 8.57 44.01 17.04
C VAL A 57 9.84 43.17 16.89
N GLN A 58 10.99 43.75 17.22
CA GLN A 58 12.26 43.02 17.32
C GLN A 58 12.48 42.50 18.74
N VAL A 59 13.07 41.31 18.90
CA VAL A 59 13.33 40.71 20.22
C VAL A 59 14.83 40.50 20.39
N SER A 60 15.42 41.04 21.46
CA SER A 60 16.80 40.74 21.86
C SER A 60 16.79 39.59 22.86
N TYR A 61 17.34 38.45 22.46
CA TYR A 61 17.53 37.28 23.31
C TYR A 61 18.59 36.34 22.70
N ASN A 62 19.25 35.53 23.52
CA ASN A 62 20.16 34.48 23.05
C ASN A 62 19.41 33.29 22.40
N GLU A 63 19.21 33.37 21.07
CA GLU A 63 18.47 32.39 20.26
C GLU A 63 19.05 30.95 20.25
N LYS A 64 20.29 30.75 20.70
CA LYS A 64 20.97 29.45 20.60
C LYS A 64 20.34 28.38 21.49
N ASN A 65 20.00 28.76 22.72
CA ASN A 65 19.55 27.84 23.79
C ASN A 65 18.16 28.21 24.32
N ARG A 66 17.52 29.25 23.77
CA ARG A 66 16.22 29.76 24.23
C ARG A 66 15.28 30.02 23.07
N ILE A 67 14.00 30.07 23.38
CA ILE A 67 12.93 30.44 22.46
C ILE A 67 11.87 31.25 23.22
N VAL A 68 11.26 32.20 22.52
CA VAL A 68 10.34 33.18 23.11
C VAL A 68 8.96 33.03 22.49
N ARG A 69 7.91 33.05 23.31
CA ARG A 69 6.50 32.94 22.91
C ARG A 69 5.69 34.09 23.52
N GLY A 70 4.58 34.47 22.89
CA GLY A 70 3.69 35.54 23.39
C GLY A 70 4.07 36.97 23.00
N VAL A 71 5.15 37.16 22.23
CA VAL A 71 5.45 38.42 21.55
C VAL A 71 4.45 38.62 20.40
N PRO A 72 3.83 39.82 20.24
CA PRO A 72 3.03 40.13 19.07
C PRO A 72 3.93 40.50 17.88
N ASP A 73 3.57 40.03 16.67
CA ASP A 73 4.36 40.31 15.45
C ASP A 73 4.48 41.82 15.17
N THR A 74 3.43 42.58 15.47
CA THR A 74 3.38 44.04 15.30
C THR A 74 2.74 44.75 16.49
N VAL A 75 3.05 46.04 16.63
CA VAL A 75 2.43 46.99 17.57
C VAL A 75 1.93 48.23 16.85
N ILE A 76 1.03 48.96 17.52
CA ILE A 76 0.59 50.30 17.09
C ILE A 76 1.42 51.33 17.85
N MET A 77 2.04 52.28 17.15
CA MET A 77 2.71 53.43 17.76
C MET A 77 2.00 54.73 17.39
N THR A 78 1.47 55.44 18.39
CA THR A 78 0.95 56.80 18.21
C THR A 78 2.06 57.79 18.55
N LEU A 79 2.36 58.69 17.61
CA LEU A 79 3.37 59.74 17.73
C LEU A 79 2.66 61.11 17.83
N GLU A 80 3.02 61.91 18.83
CA GLU A 80 2.49 63.26 19.03
C GLU A 80 3.65 64.25 19.16
N GLY A 81 3.60 65.36 18.41
CA GLY A 81 4.70 66.34 18.43
C GLY A 81 4.70 67.29 17.24
N PRO A 82 5.80 68.02 16.98
CA PRO A 82 5.89 68.99 15.90
C PRO A 82 5.67 68.35 14.52
N LYS A 83 4.74 68.91 13.74
CA LYS A 83 4.30 68.38 12.42
C LYS A 83 5.45 68.12 11.44
N ASN A 84 6.49 68.94 11.44
CA ASN A 84 7.67 68.76 10.61
C ASN A 84 8.49 67.51 10.98
N ILE A 85 8.60 67.21 12.28
CA ILE A 85 9.33 66.03 12.78
C ILE A 85 8.49 64.76 12.53
N LEU A 86 7.18 64.82 12.77
CA LEU A 86 6.25 63.73 12.46
C LEU A 86 6.31 63.32 10.98
N ALA A 87 6.24 64.31 10.07
CA ALA A 87 6.35 64.06 8.62
C ALA A 87 7.71 63.46 8.23
N GLN A 88 8.79 63.90 8.86
CA GLN A 88 10.13 63.38 8.63
C GLN A 88 10.26 61.91 9.11
N THR A 89 9.89 61.58 10.35
CA THR A 89 9.92 60.20 10.89
C THR A 89 9.05 59.24 10.06
N LYS A 90 7.87 59.69 9.62
CA LYS A 90 6.95 58.92 8.75
C LYS A 90 7.51 58.66 7.35
N LEU A 91 8.39 59.55 6.85
CA LEU A 91 9.09 59.40 5.57
C LEU A 91 10.33 58.50 5.69
N GLN A 92 11.10 58.63 6.77
CA GLN A 92 12.33 57.86 6.99
C GLN A 92 12.09 56.39 7.31
N LYS A 93 11.04 56.06 8.08
CA LYS A 93 10.68 54.68 8.47
C LYS A 93 11.81 53.88 9.15
N ASP A 94 12.70 54.59 9.82
CA ASP A 94 13.83 54.08 10.59
C ASP A 94 13.44 53.70 12.05
N TYR A 95 12.28 54.15 12.51
CA TYR A 95 11.67 53.82 13.80
C TYR A 95 11.54 52.29 14.01
N GLN A 96 11.82 51.82 15.23
CA GLN A 96 11.77 50.39 15.57
C GLN A 96 11.15 50.19 16.95
N ALA A 97 10.16 49.28 17.03
CA ALA A 97 9.69 48.72 18.29
C ALA A 97 10.53 47.49 18.65
N TYR A 98 10.90 47.33 19.92
CA TYR A 98 11.69 46.18 20.36
C TYR A 98 11.42 45.78 21.82
N ILE A 99 11.87 44.58 22.18
CA ILE A 99 11.81 44.02 23.53
C ILE A 99 13.19 43.43 23.86
N ASP A 100 13.78 43.84 24.98
CA ASP A 100 14.97 43.21 25.57
C ASP A 100 14.55 42.12 26.56
N LEU A 101 15.08 40.90 26.36
CA LEU A 101 14.87 39.72 27.21
C LEU A 101 16.19 39.08 27.66
N ASP A 102 17.36 39.62 27.28
CA ASP A 102 18.67 38.97 27.50
C ASP A 102 19.00 38.82 29.00
N ASN A 103 18.43 39.70 29.84
CA ASN A 103 18.63 39.71 31.30
C ASN A 103 17.58 38.88 32.08
N LEU A 104 16.68 38.14 31.41
CA LEU A 104 15.57 37.43 32.07
C LEU A 104 15.83 35.93 32.25
N SER A 105 15.22 35.33 33.27
CA SER A 105 15.23 33.88 33.50
C SER A 105 14.31 33.14 32.53
N LEU A 106 14.36 31.80 32.51
CA LEU A 106 13.25 31.00 31.97
C LEU A 106 11.95 31.30 32.75
N GLY A 107 10.81 31.07 32.12
CA GLY A 107 9.47 31.29 32.69
C GLY A 107 8.66 32.40 32.01
N GLN A 108 7.55 32.80 32.65
CA GLN A 108 6.66 33.85 32.16
C GLN A 108 7.05 35.22 32.74
N HIS A 109 7.13 36.23 31.86
CA HIS A 109 7.50 37.61 32.22
C HIS A 109 6.51 38.61 31.63
N ARG A 110 6.36 39.76 32.30
CA ARG A 110 5.58 40.90 31.81
C ARG A 110 6.54 42.02 31.47
N VAL A 111 6.75 42.23 30.17
CA VAL A 111 7.82 43.09 29.65
C VAL A 111 7.24 44.29 28.92
N LYS A 112 7.92 45.43 29.01
CA LYS A 112 7.51 46.66 28.35
C LYS A 112 8.03 46.67 26.90
N VAL A 113 7.18 47.03 25.94
CA VAL A 113 7.63 47.28 24.57
C VAL A 113 8.37 48.62 24.54
N GLN A 114 9.62 48.59 24.10
CA GLN A 114 10.48 49.75 23.95
C GLN A 114 10.49 50.22 22.49
N TYR A 115 10.98 51.44 22.26
CA TYR A 115 11.13 52.01 20.93
C TYR A 115 12.50 52.70 20.78
N ARG A 116 13.02 52.74 19.56
CA ARG A 116 14.25 53.46 19.19
C ARG A 116 14.13 54.07 17.80
N ASN A 117 15.08 54.94 17.45
CA ASN A 117 15.10 55.73 16.21
C ASN A 117 13.84 56.61 16.06
N ILE A 118 13.47 57.30 17.14
CA ILE A 118 12.41 58.31 17.18
C ILE A 118 13.02 59.54 17.88
N SER A 119 12.71 60.75 17.42
CA SER A 119 13.25 61.98 18.03
C SER A 119 12.62 62.23 19.41
N ASP A 120 13.43 62.64 20.39
CA ASP A 120 12.99 63.02 21.75
C ASP A 120 11.97 64.18 21.77
N ASN A 121 11.80 64.89 20.65
CA ASN A 121 10.79 65.92 20.45
C ASN A 121 9.38 65.35 20.14
N LEU A 122 9.23 64.02 20.08
CA LEU A 122 7.96 63.33 19.89
C LEU A 122 7.58 62.54 21.16
N ASN A 123 6.37 62.75 21.65
CA ASN A 123 5.70 61.88 22.60
C ASN A 123 5.28 60.59 21.89
N VAL A 124 5.54 59.42 22.49
CA VAL A 124 5.32 58.11 21.87
C VAL A 124 4.47 57.23 22.79
N VAL A 125 3.35 56.72 22.27
CA VAL A 125 2.50 55.75 22.97
C VAL A 125 2.42 54.47 22.16
N VAL A 126 3.01 53.40 22.70
CA VAL A 126 2.97 52.05 22.11
C VAL A 126 1.75 51.29 22.64
N LYS A 127 1.09 50.51 21.78
CA LYS A 127 -0.03 49.64 22.14
C LYS A 127 0.12 48.26 21.50
N PRO A 128 0.13 47.17 22.31
CA PRO A 128 0.23 47.14 23.78
C PRO A 128 1.54 47.73 24.33
N ASP A 129 1.48 48.43 25.46
CA ASP A 129 2.65 48.96 26.18
C ASP A 129 3.40 47.86 26.96
N ILE A 130 2.65 46.87 27.47
CA ILE A 130 3.16 45.70 28.20
C ILE A 130 2.65 44.43 27.52
N VAL A 131 3.55 43.49 27.26
CA VAL A 131 3.24 42.17 26.70
C VAL A 131 3.65 41.04 27.66
N ASN A 132 2.92 39.92 27.60
CA ASN A 132 3.20 38.75 28.42
C ASN A 132 3.99 37.74 27.57
N VAL A 133 5.29 37.59 27.86
CA VAL A 133 6.18 36.68 27.13
C VAL A 133 6.49 35.44 27.97
N THR A 134 6.72 34.31 27.31
CA THR A 134 7.26 33.11 27.94
C THR A 134 8.61 32.80 27.31
N ILE A 135 9.65 32.68 28.14
CA ILE A 135 11.01 32.33 27.73
C ILE A 135 11.21 30.87 28.13
N GLU A 136 11.40 30.01 27.14
CA GLU A 136 11.59 28.57 27.32
C GLU A 136 12.96 28.14 26.80
N GLU A 137 13.41 26.97 27.27
CA GLU A 137 14.58 26.31 26.70
C GLU A 137 14.29 25.84 25.27
N ARG A 138 15.26 26.07 24.37
CA ARG A 138 15.23 25.59 22.99
C ARG A 138 15.98 24.27 22.93
N ASP A 139 15.24 23.21 22.68
CA ASP A 139 15.76 21.85 22.54
C ASP A 139 15.51 21.31 21.12
N SER A 140 16.09 20.16 20.77
CA SER A 140 15.97 19.51 19.45
C SER A 140 15.94 18.00 19.58
N LYS A 141 14.77 17.39 19.36
CA LYS A 141 14.56 15.94 19.45
C LYS A 141 14.33 15.34 18.06
N GLN A 142 14.83 14.12 17.83
CA GLN A 142 14.58 13.40 16.57
C GLN A 142 13.28 12.60 16.65
N PHE A 143 12.50 12.63 15.58
CA PHE A 143 11.23 11.91 15.46
C PHE A 143 11.16 11.15 14.13
N SER A 144 10.58 9.95 14.16
CA SER A 144 10.27 9.18 12.95
C SER A 144 9.13 9.84 12.18
N VAL A 145 9.20 9.84 10.85
CA VAL A 145 8.19 10.47 9.98
C VAL A 145 7.27 9.41 9.34
N GLU A 146 5.97 9.56 9.57
CA GLU A 146 4.93 8.74 8.94
C GLU A 146 4.43 9.40 7.65
N ALA A 147 4.09 8.60 6.64
CA ALA A 147 3.41 9.09 5.43
C ALA A 147 1.90 9.26 5.71
N SER A 148 1.34 10.43 5.37
CA SER A 148 -0.08 10.75 5.55
C SER A 148 -0.72 11.15 4.22
N TYR A 149 -1.61 10.31 3.69
CA TYR A 149 -2.31 10.51 2.42
C TYR A 149 -3.76 10.01 2.51
N ASP A 150 -4.64 10.56 1.67
CA ASP A 150 -6.02 10.07 1.56
C ASP A 150 -6.09 8.81 0.68
N LYS A 151 -6.58 7.70 1.23
CA LYS A 151 -6.75 6.43 0.50
C LYS A 151 -7.82 6.54 -0.60
N ASN A 152 -8.81 7.42 -0.45
CA ASN A 152 -9.89 7.61 -1.42
C ASN A 152 -9.43 8.30 -2.72
N LYS A 153 -8.16 8.75 -2.77
CA LYS A 153 -7.49 9.32 -3.94
C LYS A 153 -6.71 8.31 -4.78
N VAL A 154 -6.66 7.04 -4.35
CA VAL A 154 -6.20 5.92 -5.18
C VAL A 154 -7.30 5.60 -6.20
N LYS A 155 -6.93 5.24 -7.43
CA LYS A 155 -7.91 4.89 -8.46
C LYS A 155 -8.67 3.61 -8.08
N ASN A 156 -9.98 3.57 -8.32
CA ASN A 156 -10.77 2.33 -8.31
C ASN A 156 -10.04 1.19 -9.06
N GLY A 157 -10.03 0.00 -8.45
CA GLY A 157 -9.28 -1.16 -8.94
C GLY A 157 -7.80 -1.19 -8.55
N TYR A 158 -7.32 -0.20 -7.78
CA TYR A 158 -5.96 -0.13 -7.27
C TYR A 158 -5.93 0.03 -5.74
N GLU A 159 -4.82 -0.39 -5.16
CA GLU A 159 -4.52 -0.32 -3.73
C GLU A 159 -3.15 0.34 -3.53
N ALA A 160 -3.06 1.24 -2.53
CA ALA A 160 -1.79 1.76 -2.05
C ALA A 160 -1.20 0.82 -0.98
N GLY A 161 -0.01 0.31 -1.23
CA GLY A 161 0.76 -0.48 -0.27
C GLY A 161 1.48 0.39 0.78
N GLU A 162 2.38 -0.25 1.52
CA GLU A 162 3.20 0.42 2.53
C GLU A 162 4.03 1.58 1.94
N ALA A 163 3.82 2.77 2.48
CA ALA A 163 4.49 3.99 2.02
C ALA A 163 5.84 4.17 2.72
N THR A 164 6.88 4.47 1.95
CA THR A 164 8.25 4.62 2.46
C THR A 164 8.68 6.08 2.43
N VAL A 165 9.26 6.56 3.54
CA VAL A 165 9.71 7.95 3.73
C VAL A 165 11.24 8.00 3.79
N SER A 166 11.85 9.00 3.17
CA SER A 166 13.30 9.22 3.15
C SER A 166 13.65 10.72 3.24
N PRO A 167 14.43 11.16 4.25
CA PRO A 167 14.88 10.39 5.42
C PRO A 167 13.71 9.90 6.31
N ARG A 168 13.90 8.77 6.99
CA ARG A 168 12.88 8.20 7.90
C ARG A 168 12.67 8.99 9.19
N ALA A 169 13.62 9.84 9.56
CA ALA A 169 13.58 10.68 10.75
C ALA A 169 13.95 12.12 10.42
N VAL A 170 13.43 13.05 11.21
CA VAL A 170 13.71 14.49 11.14
C VAL A 170 14.05 15.02 12.53
N THR A 171 14.85 16.08 12.59
CA THR A 171 15.04 16.84 13.82
C THR A 171 13.91 17.86 13.96
N VAL A 172 13.23 17.86 15.11
CA VAL A 172 12.22 18.87 15.45
C VAL A 172 12.77 19.74 16.58
N THR A 173 12.80 21.04 16.34
CA THR A 173 13.39 22.06 17.22
C THR A 173 12.32 23.04 17.67
N GLY A 174 12.26 23.34 18.96
CA GLY A 174 11.26 24.25 19.51
C GLY A 174 11.38 24.43 21.02
N ALA A 175 10.34 24.97 21.63
CA ALA A 175 10.24 25.03 23.09
C ALA A 175 10.11 23.62 23.67
N SER A 176 10.85 23.32 24.74
CA SER A 176 10.83 22.00 25.39
C SER A 176 9.40 21.51 25.69
N SER A 177 8.53 22.40 26.21
CA SER A 177 7.11 22.06 26.47
C SER A 177 6.30 21.69 25.23
N GLN A 178 6.69 22.16 24.03
CA GLN A 178 6.06 21.80 22.77
C GLN A 178 6.61 20.49 22.20
N LEU A 179 7.90 20.20 22.39
CA LEU A 179 8.50 18.93 21.96
C LEU A 179 7.91 17.75 22.73
N ASP A 180 7.63 17.92 24.02
CA ASP A 180 6.97 16.90 24.86
C ASP A 180 5.48 16.71 24.53
N GLN A 181 4.90 17.61 23.72
CA GLN A 181 3.55 17.46 23.16
C GLN A 181 3.53 16.77 21.80
N VAL A 182 4.68 16.63 21.10
CA VAL A 182 4.75 15.97 19.79
C VAL A 182 4.37 14.49 19.95
N ALA A 183 3.25 14.11 19.36
CA ALA A 183 2.75 12.74 19.34
C ALA A 183 2.94 12.08 17.96
N TYR A 184 2.86 12.87 16.90
CA TYR A 184 3.01 12.39 15.53
C TYR A 184 3.83 13.39 14.71
N VAL A 185 4.66 12.88 13.81
CA VAL A 185 5.35 13.69 12.80
C VAL A 185 5.02 13.11 11.44
N LYS A 186 4.31 13.88 10.61
CA LYS A 186 3.65 13.36 9.39
C LYS A 186 4.06 14.13 8.15
N ALA A 187 4.51 13.42 7.13
CA ALA A 187 4.71 13.93 5.78
C ALA A 187 3.38 13.89 5.03
N ILE A 188 2.83 15.04 4.67
CA ILE A 188 1.49 15.13 4.06
C ILE A 188 1.62 15.06 2.53
N ILE A 189 1.00 14.05 1.92
CA ILE A 189 1.05 13.83 0.46
C ILE A 189 -0.37 13.90 -0.12
N ASP A 190 -0.59 14.85 -1.04
CA ASP A 190 -1.81 14.84 -1.86
C ASP A 190 -1.66 13.86 -3.04
N LEU A 191 -2.73 13.13 -3.32
CA LEU A 191 -2.83 12.11 -4.36
C LEU A 191 -3.94 12.51 -5.33
N ASP A 192 -3.71 12.23 -6.62
CA ASP A 192 -4.70 12.45 -7.67
C ASP A 192 -4.86 11.17 -8.49
N ASN A 193 -6.02 10.53 -8.34
CA ASN A 193 -6.49 9.34 -9.04
C ASN A 193 -5.40 8.27 -9.28
N ALA A 194 -4.65 7.95 -8.21
CA ALA A 194 -3.36 7.28 -8.32
C ALA A 194 -3.52 5.82 -8.78
N SER A 195 -2.88 5.47 -9.91
CA SER A 195 -2.94 4.14 -10.56
C SER A 195 -1.55 3.54 -10.86
N LYS A 196 -0.50 4.18 -10.34
CA LYS A 196 0.91 3.77 -10.41
C LYS A 196 1.61 4.26 -9.14
N THR A 197 2.75 3.67 -8.79
CA THR A 197 3.61 4.16 -7.69
C THR A 197 3.83 5.66 -7.79
N VAL A 198 3.56 6.37 -6.69
CA VAL A 198 3.72 7.83 -6.60
C VAL A 198 4.93 8.12 -5.72
N THR A 199 5.92 8.82 -6.29
CA THR A 199 7.03 9.40 -5.52
C THR A 199 6.91 10.92 -5.59
N LYS A 200 6.82 11.58 -4.44
CA LYS A 200 6.72 13.04 -4.30
C LYS A 200 7.56 13.53 -3.12
N GLN A 201 8.01 14.77 -3.18
CA GLN A 201 8.41 15.49 -1.96
C GLN A 201 7.16 15.94 -1.19
N ALA A 202 7.22 15.89 0.13
CA ALA A 202 6.12 16.19 1.03
C ALA A 202 6.61 16.99 2.24
N THR A 203 5.87 18.04 2.61
CA THR A 203 6.17 18.84 3.80
C THR A 203 5.85 18.05 5.06
N VAL A 204 6.75 18.11 6.04
CA VAL A 204 6.62 17.43 7.33
C VAL A 204 5.98 18.35 8.35
N VAL A 205 5.02 17.83 9.10
CA VAL A 205 4.29 18.57 10.14
C VAL A 205 4.32 17.77 11.45
N ALA A 206 4.75 18.43 12.53
CA ALA A 206 4.64 17.91 13.89
C ALA A 206 3.25 18.22 14.47
N LEU A 207 2.61 17.21 15.06
CA LEU A 207 1.25 17.26 15.59
C LEU A 207 1.20 16.82 17.07
N ASP A 208 0.28 17.40 17.83
CA ASP A 208 -0.03 16.94 19.18
C ASP A 208 -0.90 15.67 19.20
N LYS A 209 -1.23 15.17 20.40
CA LYS A 209 -2.11 14.00 20.61
C LYS A 209 -3.54 14.20 20.09
N ASN A 210 -3.95 15.45 19.86
CA ASN A 210 -5.26 15.86 19.36
C ASN A 210 -5.23 16.20 17.86
N LEU A 211 -4.10 15.97 17.17
CA LEU A 211 -3.82 16.29 15.77
C LEU A 211 -3.73 17.80 15.44
N ASN A 212 -3.54 18.67 16.43
CA ASN A 212 -3.23 20.09 16.20
C ASN A 212 -1.80 20.27 15.69
N LYS A 213 -1.57 21.19 14.74
CA LYS A 213 -0.22 21.58 14.31
C LYS A 213 0.52 22.32 15.43
N LEU A 214 1.68 21.81 15.82
CA LEU A 214 2.60 22.48 16.73
C LEU A 214 3.44 23.52 15.99
N ASN A 215 3.66 24.68 16.61
CA ASN A 215 4.54 25.73 16.06
C ASN A 215 6.00 25.42 16.43
N VAL A 216 6.66 24.58 15.63
CA VAL A 216 8.04 24.11 15.80
C VAL A 216 8.76 24.07 14.45
N THR A 217 10.08 24.19 14.45
CA THR A 217 10.91 24.05 13.25
C THR A 217 11.19 22.56 13.00
N VAL A 218 11.11 22.11 11.75
CA VAL A 218 11.40 20.72 11.36
C VAL A 218 12.49 20.71 10.29
N GLN A 219 13.52 19.88 10.48
CA GLN A 219 14.66 19.79 9.57
C GLN A 219 14.96 18.33 9.18
N PRO A 220 14.99 17.99 7.87
CA PRO A 220 14.51 18.79 6.75
C PRO A 220 12.99 19.06 6.81
N GLU A 221 12.56 20.22 6.29
CA GLU A 221 11.15 20.59 6.17
C GLU A 221 10.39 19.68 5.19
N THR A 222 11.07 19.20 4.14
CA THR A 222 10.52 18.27 3.15
C THR A 222 11.26 16.93 3.14
N VAL A 223 10.50 15.86 2.93
CA VAL A 223 11.02 14.50 2.77
C VAL A 223 10.49 13.88 1.48
N ASN A 224 11.23 12.93 0.91
CA ASN A 224 10.76 12.15 -0.23
C ASN A 224 9.90 10.99 0.28
N VAL A 225 8.68 10.85 -0.26
CA VAL A 225 7.78 9.75 0.06
C VAL A 225 7.43 8.98 -1.20
N THR A 226 7.55 7.66 -1.13
CA THR A 226 7.14 6.73 -2.19
C THR A 226 6.01 5.84 -1.71
N ILE A 227 4.85 5.99 -2.34
CA ILE A 227 3.64 5.19 -2.13
C ILE A 227 3.53 4.20 -3.29
N PRO A 228 3.80 2.90 -3.10
CA PRO A 228 3.64 1.89 -4.15
C PRO A 228 2.15 1.64 -4.39
N VAL A 229 1.69 1.72 -5.64
CA VAL A 229 0.29 1.47 -6.01
C VAL A 229 0.22 0.28 -6.95
N LYS A 230 -0.63 -0.70 -6.62
CA LYS A 230 -0.80 -1.97 -7.35
C LYS A 230 -2.26 -2.14 -7.75
N ASN A 231 -2.54 -2.88 -8.82
CA ASN A 231 -3.91 -3.20 -9.22
C ASN A 231 -4.43 -4.43 -8.42
N ILE A 232 -5.62 -4.35 -7.85
CA ILE A 232 -6.26 -5.47 -7.14
C ILE A 232 -6.79 -6.45 -8.18
N SER A 233 -6.54 -7.75 -8.01
CA SER A 233 -7.03 -8.75 -8.98
C SER A 233 -7.28 -10.13 -8.39
N LYS A 234 -8.39 -10.75 -8.83
CA LYS A 234 -8.82 -12.12 -8.48
C LYS A 234 -8.63 -13.02 -9.70
N LYS A 235 -8.29 -14.30 -9.49
CA LYS A 235 -8.43 -15.32 -10.54
C LYS A 235 -9.77 -16.01 -10.36
N VAL A 236 -10.48 -16.21 -11.46
CA VAL A 236 -11.80 -16.87 -11.49
C VAL A 236 -11.85 -17.89 -12.63
N PRO A 237 -12.51 -19.04 -12.46
CA PRO A 237 -12.82 -19.96 -13.55
C PRO A 237 -13.81 -19.36 -14.55
N ILE A 238 -13.93 -19.99 -15.72
CA ILE A 238 -14.77 -19.55 -16.82
C ILE A 238 -15.64 -20.68 -17.39
N ASP A 239 -16.89 -20.37 -17.71
CA ASP A 239 -17.82 -21.28 -18.40
C ASP A 239 -18.17 -20.73 -19.79
N VAL A 240 -18.04 -21.58 -20.82
CA VAL A 240 -18.35 -21.26 -22.22
C VAL A 240 -19.71 -21.82 -22.63
N ILE A 241 -20.41 -21.09 -23.52
CA ILE A 241 -21.69 -21.53 -24.11
C ILE A 241 -21.63 -21.49 -25.64
N GLN A 242 -22.39 -22.38 -26.28
CA GLN A 242 -22.58 -22.34 -27.73
C GLN A 242 -23.47 -21.15 -28.12
N GLU A 243 -23.05 -20.36 -29.11
CA GLU A 243 -23.87 -19.37 -29.79
C GLU A 243 -23.93 -19.70 -31.30
N GLY A 244 -25.06 -19.41 -31.94
CA GLY A 244 -25.26 -19.69 -33.37
C GLY A 244 -25.54 -21.16 -33.72
N THR A 245 -25.68 -21.42 -35.02
CA THR A 245 -26.14 -22.71 -35.58
C THR A 245 -25.00 -23.42 -36.30
N PRO A 246 -24.65 -24.67 -35.94
CA PRO A 246 -23.66 -25.47 -36.65
C PRO A 246 -23.95 -25.60 -38.16
N GLY A 247 -22.95 -25.98 -38.94
CA GLY A 247 -23.14 -26.26 -40.37
C GLY A 247 -24.06 -27.46 -40.62
N ASP A 248 -24.59 -27.54 -41.84
CA ASP A 248 -25.52 -28.62 -42.22
C ASP A 248 -24.90 -30.01 -41.97
N GLY A 249 -25.65 -30.87 -41.28
CA GLY A 249 -25.24 -32.25 -41.01
C GLY A 249 -24.16 -32.43 -39.95
N VAL A 250 -23.97 -31.48 -39.02
CA VAL A 250 -23.09 -31.67 -37.85
C VAL A 250 -23.70 -31.20 -36.51
N ASN A 251 -23.29 -31.85 -35.42
CA ASN A 251 -23.54 -31.45 -34.04
C ASN A 251 -22.22 -31.06 -33.35
N ILE A 252 -22.28 -30.12 -32.41
CA ILE A 252 -21.15 -29.82 -31.52
C ILE A 252 -21.22 -30.78 -30.33
N THR A 253 -20.15 -31.55 -30.10
CA THR A 253 -20.09 -32.51 -28.98
C THR A 253 -19.40 -31.93 -27.75
N LYS A 254 -18.43 -31.03 -27.95
CA LYS A 254 -17.62 -30.46 -26.86
C LYS A 254 -17.16 -29.05 -27.19
N LEU A 255 -17.18 -28.20 -26.16
CA LEU A 255 -16.49 -26.91 -26.13
C LEU A 255 -15.45 -26.96 -25.00
N GLU A 256 -14.16 -26.92 -25.33
CA GLU A 256 -13.07 -27.07 -24.37
C GLU A 256 -12.16 -25.82 -24.38
N PRO A 257 -12.27 -24.93 -23.37
CA PRO A 257 -11.35 -23.80 -23.22
C PRO A 257 -9.92 -24.29 -23.00
N LYS A 258 -8.94 -23.68 -23.68
CA LYS A 258 -7.50 -23.95 -23.45
C LYS A 258 -6.93 -23.17 -22.24
N THR A 259 -7.80 -22.55 -21.45
CA THR A 259 -7.46 -21.73 -20.27
C THR A 259 -8.64 -21.77 -19.30
N ASP A 260 -8.53 -22.52 -18.22
CA ASP A 260 -9.66 -22.77 -17.29
C ASP A 260 -9.98 -21.56 -16.40
N THR A 261 -9.05 -20.60 -16.29
CA THR A 261 -9.18 -19.42 -15.43
C THR A 261 -8.69 -18.15 -16.11
N VAL A 262 -9.30 -17.01 -15.74
CA VAL A 262 -8.88 -15.67 -16.15
C VAL A 262 -8.64 -14.79 -14.93
N LYS A 263 -7.84 -13.73 -15.10
CA LYS A 263 -7.57 -12.74 -14.06
C LYS A 263 -8.45 -11.51 -14.27
N ILE A 264 -9.40 -11.28 -13.36
CA ILE A 264 -10.22 -10.07 -13.29
C ILE A 264 -9.54 -9.02 -12.40
N THR A 265 -9.65 -7.74 -12.76
CA THR A 265 -9.01 -6.61 -12.07
C THR A 265 -10.05 -5.50 -11.85
N GLY A 266 -10.25 -5.08 -10.61
CA GLY A 266 -11.31 -4.13 -10.23
C GLY A 266 -11.37 -3.89 -8.71
N PRO A 267 -12.33 -3.11 -8.19
CA PRO A 267 -12.52 -2.87 -6.76
C PRO A 267 -12.75 -4.16 -5.97
N SER A 268 -12.31 -4.23 -4.71
CA SER A 268 -12.47 -5.44 -3.86
C SER A 268 -13.95 -5.83 -3.76
N ASP A 269 -14.81 -4.86 -3.45
CA ASP A 269 -16.27 -4.98 -3.41
C ASP A 269 -16.88 -5.60 -4.68
N SER A 270 -16.26 -5.43 -5.86
CA SER A 270 -16.70 -6.05 -7.12
C SER A 270 -16.11 -7.45 -7.28
N LEU A 271 -14.80 -7.61 -7.03
CA LEU A 271 -14.07 -8.87 -7.13
C LEU A 271 -14.63 -9.95 -6.19
N GLU A 272 -15.03 -9.56 -4.98
CA GLU A 272 -15.62 -10.45 -3.97
C GLU A 272 -16.97 -11.03 -4.42
N LYS A 273 -17.74 -10.30 -5.23
CA LYS A 273 -19.06 -10.73 -5.73
C LYS A 273 -19.00 -11.64 -6.96
N ILE A 274 -17.83 -11.82 -7.58
CA ILE A 274 -17.66 -12.54 -8.85
C ILE A 274 -16.77 -13.76 -8.62
N ASP A 275 -17.37 -14.94 -8.57
CA ASP A 275 -16.63 -16.20 -8.37
C ASP A 275 -16.29 -16.94 -9.68
N LYS A 276 -17.02 -16.69 -10.76
CA LYS A 276 -16.74 -17.19 -12.12
C LYS A 276 -17.23 -16.23 -13.21
N ILE A 277 -16.69 -16.34 -14.42
CA ILE A 277 -17.26 -15.66 -15.61
C ILE A 277 -18.05 -16.67 -16.42
N ASP A 278 -19.37 -16.49 -16.44
CA ASP A 278 -20.31 -17.37 -17.11
C ASP A 278 -20.68 -16.86 -18.50
N ASN A 279 -21.26 -17.77 -19.30
CA ASN A 279 -21.91 -17.46 -20.56
C ASN A 279 -20.97 -16.78 -21.58
N ILE A 280 -19.69 -17.17 -21.62
CA ILE A 280 -18.77 -16.71 -22.67
C ILE A 280 -19.22 -17.31 -24.00
N PRO A 281 -19.66 -16.49 -24.99
CA PRO A 281 -20.22 -17.01 -26.23
C PRO A 281 -19.14 -17.59 -27.14
N VAL A 282 -19.41 -18.76 -27.70
CA VAL A 282 -18.62 -19.40 -28.74
C VAL A 282 -19.50 -19.54 -29.99
N ASP A 283 -19.31 -18.63 -30.94
CA ASP A 283 -19.99 -18.67 -32.24
C ASP A 283 -19.55 -19.92 -33.02
N VAL A 284 -20.51 -20.84 -33.22
CA VAL A 284 -20.32 -22.07 -34.01
C VAL A 284 -20.93 -21.99 -35.41
N THR A 285 -21.32 -20.79 -35.87
CA THR A 285 -22.05 -20.61 -37.12
C THR A 285 -21.29 -21.17 -38.33
N GLY A 286 -21.91 -22.13 -39.03
CA GLY A 286 -21.35 -22.74 -40.24
C GLY A 286 -20.11 -23.62 -40.04
N ILE A 287 -19.80 -24.03 -38.81
CA ILE A 287 -18.71 -24.99 -38.54
C ILE A 287 -19.12 -26.39 -39.02
N THR A 288 -18.21 -27.07 -39.71
CA THR A 288 -18.41 -28.46 -40.21
C THR A 288 -17.26 -29.42 -39.85
N LYS A 289 -16.25 -28.94 -39.10
CA LYS A 289 -15.07 -29.71 -38.64
C LYS A 289 -14.54 -29.12 -37.34
N SER A 290 -13.98 -29.97 -36.47
CA SER A 290 -13.35 -29.54 -35.23
C SER A 290 -12.23 -28.51 -35.46
N LYS A 291 -12.21 -27.42 -34.70
CA LYS A 291 -11.23 -26.33 -34.82
C LYS A 291 -11.06 -25.54 -33.52
N ASP A 292 -9.94 -24.83 -33.44
CA ASP A 292 -9.73 -23.79 -32.44
C ASP A 292 -10.42 -22.48 -32.86
N ILE A 293 -11.08 -21.81 -31.92
CA ILE A 293 -11.70 -20.48 -32.09
C ILE A 293 -11.17 -19.54 -31.00
N LYS A 294 -10.86 -18.29 -31.37
CA LYS A 294 -10.58 -17.23 -30.40
C LYS A 294 -11.85 -16.47 -30.08
N VAL A 295 -12.26 -16.48 -28.81
CA VAL A 295 -13.45 -15.75 -28.33
C VAL A 295 -13.03 -14.67 -27.34
N ASN A 296 -13.76 -13.56 -27.33
CA ASN A 296 -13.53 -12.46 -26.40
C ASN A 296 -14.14 -12.80 -25.03
N VAL A 297 -13.40 -12.57 -23.95
CA VAL A 297 -13.94 -12.71 -22.60
C VAL A 297 -14.72 -11.45 -22.24
N PRO A 298 -16.02 -11.54 -21.88
CA PRO A 298 -16.78 -10.38 -21.43
C PRO A 298 -16.19 -9.83 -20.13
N VAL A 299 -16.25 -8.51 -19.96
CA VAL A 299 -15.88 -7.85 -18.69
C VAL A 299 -17.13 -7.79 -17.82
N PRO A 300 -17.14 -8.39 -16.61
CA PRO A 300 -18.28 -8.30 -15.71
C PRO A 300 -18.55 -6.87 -15.23
N ASP A 301 -19.79 -6.57 -14.86
CA ASP A 301 -20.15 -5.26 -14.32
C ASP A 301 -19.32 -4.90 -13.07
N GLY A 302 -18.82 -3.66 -13.03
CA GLY A 302 -17.98 -3.17 -11.93
C GLY A 302 -16.53 -3.67 -11.92
N ILE A 303 -16.05 -4.31 -12.99
CA ILE A 303 -14.65 -4.73 -13.18
C ILE A 303 -13.96 -3.85 -14.24
N ASP A 304 -12.74 -3.37 -13.96
CA ASP A 304 -11.97 -2.52 -14.87
C ASP A 304 -11.41 -3.29 -16.08
N SER A 305 -10.98 -4.55 -15.89
CA SER A 305 -10.44 -5.37 -16.98
C SER A 305 -10.36 -6.87 -16.68
N VAL A 306 -10.32 -7.68 -17.74
CA VAL A 306 -10.04 -9.12 -17.70
C VAL A 306 -8.77 -9.43 -18.51
N SER A 307 -7.98 -10.40 -18.05
CA SER A 307 -6.75 -10.85 -18.72
C SER A 307 -6.61 -12.39 -18.64
N PRO A 308 -6.42 -13.09 -19.78
CA PRO A 308 -6.36 -12.57 -21.13
C PRO A 308 -7.72 -12.03 -21.62
N LYS A 309 -7.70 -11.08 -22.58
CA LYS A 309 -8.93 -10.55 -23.21
C LYS A 309 -9.57 -11.52 -24.20
N GLN A 310 -8.79 -12.47 -24.70
CA GLN A 310 -9.23 -13.53 -25.61
C GLN A 310 -8.75 -14.87 -25.10
N ILE A 311 -9.61 -15.87 -25.14
CA ILE A 311 -9.29 -17.28 -24.87
C ILE A 311 -9.38 -18.06 -26.18
N THR A 312 -8.73 -19.22 -26.23
CA THR A 312 -8.92 -20.17 -27.34
C THR A 312 -9.79 -21.32 -26.84
N VAL A 313 -10.88 -21.60 -27.54
CA VAL A 313 -11.76 -22.74 -27.28
C VAL A 313 -11.58 -23.75 -28.40
N HIS A 314 -11.37 -25.02 -28.06
CA HIS A 314 -11.45 -26.11 -29.01
C HIS A 314 -12.92 -26.52 -29.16
N VAL A 315 -13.41 -26.54 -30.40
CA VAL A 315 -14.76 -26.99 -30.74
C VAL A 315 -14.65 -28.36 -31.38
N GLU A 316 -15.31 -29.36 -30.79
CA GLU A 316 -15.37 -30.74 -31.27
C GLU A 316 -16.72 -31.02 -31.96
N VAL A 317 -16.70 -31.72 -33.09
CA VAL A 317 -17.80 -31.75 -34.06
C VAL A 317 -18.03 -33.16 -34.60
N ASP A 318 -19.20 -33.73 -34.31
CA ASP A 318 -19.68 -34.99 -34.88
C ASP A 318 -20.63 -34.73 -36.06
N LYS A 319 -20.83 -35.73 -36.93
CA LYS A 319 -21.81 -35.65 -38.02
C LYS A 319 -23.21 -36.05 -37.56
N GLN A 320 -24.18 -35.21 -37.87
CA GLN A 320 -25.60 -35.49 -37.67
C GLN A 320 -26.12 -36.27 -38.89
N GLY A 321 -26.01 -37.59 -38.83
CA GLY A 321 -26.47 -38.48 -39.89
C GLY A 321 -26.30 -39.98 -39.59
N ASP A 322 -25.31 -40.34 -38.77
CA ASP A 322 -24.97 -41.75 -38.47
C ASP A 322 -25.86 -42.38 -37.36
N GLU A 323 -27.19 -42.18 -37.43
CA GLU A 323 -28.12 -43.10 -36.77
C GLU A 323 -28.27 -44.37 -37.61
N LYS A 324 -28.02 -45.51 -36.96
CA LYS A 324 -27.73 -46.79 -37.61
C LYS A 324 -28.97 -47.45 -38.21
N ASP A 325 -28.84 -47.87 -39.46
CA ASP A 325 -29.23 -49.22 -39.86
C ASP A 325 -28.19 -49.79 -40.86
N ALA A 326 -28.18 -51.10 -41.04
CA ALA A 326 -27.10 -51.88 -41.70
C ALA A 326 -26.71 -51.40 -43.12
N GLU A 327 -25.48 -51.57 -43.64
CA GLU A 327 -24.53 -52.68 -43.47
C GLU A 327 -23.02 -52.28 -43.37
N GLU A 328 -22.17 -53.28 -43.21
CA GLU A 328 -20.74 -53.29 -42.83
C GLU A 328 -19.78 -52.27 -43.50
N THR A 329 -19.00 -51.52 -42.70
CA THR A 329 -17.52 -51.66 -42.67
C THR A 329 -16.85 -50.95 -41.47
N ASP A 330 -16.21 -51.75 -40.61
CA ASP A 330 -15.12 -51.45 -39.66
C ASP A 330 -14.98 -50.04 -39.02
N ALA A 331 -15.73 -49.77 -37.94
CA ALA A 331 -15.34 -48.81 -36.91
C ALA A 331 -15.82 -49.17 -35.50
N SER A 332 -15.00 -49.92 -34.74
CA SER A 332 -15.00 -50.01 -33.27
C SER A 332 -16.35 -50.09 -32.53
N ALA A 333 -17.26 -50.95 -32.99
CA ALA A 333 -18.37 -51.39 -32.16
C ALA A 333 -17.81 -52.21 -30.98
N ALA A 334 -17.76 -51.59 -29.80
CA ALA A 334 -17.27 -52.24 -28.58
C ALA A 334 -18.31 -53.26 -28.06
N GLU A 335 -18.25 -54.48 -28.60
CA GLU A 335 -19.02 -55.64 -28.16
C GLU A 335 -18.76 -55.96 -26.67
N THR A 336 -19.56 -56.84 -26.07
CA THR A 336 -19.38 -57.28 -24.68
C THR A 336 -19.44 -58.80 -24.59
N LYS A 337 -18.41 -59.40 -23.98
CA LYS A 337 -18.21 -60.85 -23.89
C LYS A 337 -18.15 -61.26 -22.42
N SER A 338 -19.13 -62.06 -21.98
CA SER A 338 -19.25 -62.53 -20.59
C SER A 338 -18.38 -63.75 -20.32
N PHE A 339 -17.37 -63.59 -19.47
CA PHE A 339 -16.48 -64.66 -19.03
C PHE A 339 -16.89 -65.19 -17.66
N LYS A 340 -17.66 -66.28 -17.67
CA LYS A 340 -18.19 -66.90 -16.44
C LYS A 340 -17.18 -67.81 -15.73
N ASN A 341 -17.26 -67.85 -14.40
CA ASN A 341 -16.50 -68.73 -13.52
C ASN A 341 -14.96 -68.57 -13.67
N LEU A 342 -14.46 -67.33 -13.61
CA LEU A 342 -13.01 -67.03 -13.58
C LEU A 342 -12.46 -67.21 -12.16
N PRO A 343 -11.38 -67.97 -11.93
CA PRO A 343 -10.83 -68.22 -10.60
C PRO A 343 -10.10 -67.00 -10.03
N VAL A 344 -10.26 -66.73 -8.74
CA VAL A 344 -9.57 -65.63 -8.04
C VAL A 344 -8.30 -66.16 -7.37
N SER A 345 -7.14 -65.60 -7.74
CA SER A 345 -5.83 -65.95 -7.17
C SER A 345 -5.43 -65.01 -6.04
N LEU A 346 -4.76 -65.52 -5.01
CA LEU A 346 -4.21 -64.68 -3.92
C LEU A 346 -2.79 -64.25 -4.26
N THR A 347 -2.47 -62.95 -4.11
CA THR A 347 -1.14 -62.39 -4.40
C THR A 347 -0.52 -61.71 -3.18
N GLY A 348 0.81 -61.70 -3.07
CA GLY A 348 1.52 -61.15 -1.91
C GLY A 348 1.58 -62.08 -0.68
N GLN A 349 1.33 -63.38 -0.83
CA GLN A 349 1.35 -64.32 0.29
C GLN A 349 2.72 -64.38 0.99
N SER A 350 2.76 -64.12 2.30
CA SER A 350 3.97 -64.26 3.11
C SER A 350 4.20 -65.70 3.59
N SER A 351 5.45 -66.14 3.65
CA SER A 351 5.84 -67.46 4.18
C SER A 351 5.41 -67.68 5.64
N LYS A 352 5.19 -66.60 6.41
CA LYS A 352 4.77 -66.60 7.82
C LYS A 352 3.30 -67.01 8.06
N TYR A 353 2.47 -67.06 7.01
CA TYR A 353 1.03 -67.33 7.13
C TYR A 353 0.56 -68.43 6.16
N THR A 354 -0.60 -69.03 6.45
CA THR A 354 -1.48 -69.67 5.47
C THR A 354 -2.62 -68.70 5.13
N TYR A 355 -3.08 -68.75 3.87
CA TYR A 355 -4.17 -67.91 3.37
C TYR A 355 -5.22 -68.80 2.70
N GLU A 356 -6.49 -68.59 3.04
CA GLU A 356 -7.64 -69.36 2.57
C GLU A 356 -8.68 -68.39 1.97
N LEU A 357 -8.97 -68.52 0.69
CA LEU A 357 -10.03 -67.74 0.02
C LEU A 357 -11.39 -68.35 0.39
N LEU A 358 -12.18 -67.64 1.19
CA LEU A 358 -13.47 -68.13 1.70
C LEU A 358 -14.61 -67.96 0.69
N SER A 359 -14.72 -66.76 0.10
CA SER A 359 -15.76 -66.46 -0.90
C SER A 359 -15.49 -65.11 -1.60
N PRO A 360 -15.79 -64.97 -2.90
CA PRO A 360 -16.11 -66.05 -3.84
C PRO A 360 -14.82 -66.72 -4.35
N THR A 361 -14.87 -68.02 -4.63
CA THR A 361 -13.73 -68.74 -5.25
C THR A 361 -13.56 -68.42 -6.74
N SER A 362 -14.64 -67.96 -7.38
CA SER A 362 -14.67 -67.53 -8.77
C SER A 362 -15.68 -66.41 -9.00
N VAL A 363 -15.46 -65.59 -10.02
CA VAL A 363 -16.28 -64.41 -10.36
C VAL A 363 -16.61 -64.41 -11.85
N ASP A 364 -17.75 -63.84 -12.21
CA ASP A 364 -18.14 -63.59 -13.60
C ASP A 364 -17.68 -62.18 -13.98
N ALA A 365 -17.01 -62.04 -15.13
CA ALA A 365 -16.53 -60.76 -15.65
C ALA A 365 -17.13 -60.46 -17.03
N ASP A 366 -17.69 -59.28 -17.21
CA ASP A 366 -18.13 -58.77 -18.50
C ASP A 366 -17.03 -57.85 -19.08
N VAL A 367 -16.49 -58.23 -20.24
CA VAL A 367 -15.39 -57.52 -20.88
C VAL A 367 -15.86 -56.89 -22.17
N LYS A 368 -15.62 -55.58 -22.31
CA LYS A 368 -16.06 -54.73 -23.42
C LYS A 368 -14.88 -54.08 -24.13
N GLY A 369 -14.82 -54.23 -25.45
CA GLY A 369 -13.74 -53.72 -26.29
C GLY A 369 -13.92 -54.10 -27.77
N PRO A 370 -12.93 -53.85 -28.64
CA PRO A 370 -13.02 -54.14 -30.06
C PRO A 370 -13.26 -55.63 -30.34
N LYS A 371 -14.13 -55.95 -31.30
CA LYS A 371 -14.44 -57.34 -31.71
C LYS A 371 -13.17 -58.15 -32.03
N SER A 372 -12.23 -57.52 -32.76
CA SER A 372 -10.92 -58.09 -33.13
C SER A 372 -10.10 -58.62 -31.97
N ASP A 373 -10.35 -58.12 -30.76
CA ASP A 373 -9.57 -58.40 -29.55
C ASP A 373 -10.38 -59.32 -28.64
N LEU A 374 -11.69 -59.07 -28.52
CA LEU A 374 -12.61 -59.96 -27.81
C LEU A 374 -12.68 -61.36 -28.42
N ASP A 375 -12.62 -61.51 -29.75
CA ASP A 375 -12.60 -62.84 -30.39
C ASP A 375 -11.32 -63.61 -30.08
N LYS A 376 -10.17 -62.91 -29.96
CA LYS A 376 -8.88 -63.49 -29.53
C LYS A 376 -8.81 -63.73 -28.02
N LEU A 377 -9.60 -63.02 -27.22
CA LEU A 377 -9.59 -63.11 -25.76
C LEU A 377 -10.24 -64.42 -25.28
N ALA A 378 -9.39 -65.33 -24.81
CA ALA A 378 -9.77 -66.57 -24.14
C ALA A 378 -9.79 -66.40 -22.61
N LYS A 379 -10.41 -67.33 -21.87
CA LYS A 379 -10.50 -67.30 -20.40
C LYS A 379 -9.14 -67.20 -19.68
N SER A 380 -8.07 -67.70 -20.29
CA SER A 380 -6.71 -67.63 -19.77
C SER A 380 -6.07 -66.24 -19.87
N GLY A 381 -6.62 -65.34 -20.67
CA GLY A 381 -6.14 -63.96 -20.82
C GLY A 381 -6.75 -62.97 -19.81
N ILE A 382 -7.54 -63.44 -18.84
CA ILE A 382 -8.17 -62.61 -17.81
C ILE A 382 -7.82 -63.21 -16.44
N GLY A 383 -6.86 -62.59 -15.76
CA GLY A 383 -6.43 -63.01 -14.42
C GLY A 383 -7.16 -62.21 -13.34
N LEU A 384 -7.84 -62.87 -12.40
CA LEU A 384 -8.38 -62.21 -11.21
C LEU A 384 -7.41 -62.40 -10.04
N SER A 385 -7.02 -61.31 -9.38
CA SER A 385 -6.11 -61.34 -8.23
C SER A 385 -6.66 -60.57 -7.04
N ALA A 386 -6.40 -61.08 -5.83
CA ALA A 386 -6.72 -60.43 -4.56
C ALA A 386 -5.45 -60.33 -3.70
N ASN A 387 -5.02 -59.10 -3.41
CA ASN A 387 -3.76 -58.84 -2.73
C ASN A 387 -3.92 -58.99 -1.21
N VAL A 388 -3.08 -59.84 -0.60
CA VAL A 388 -3.08 -60.17 0.84
C VAL A 388 -1.78 -59.74 1.54
N GLY A 389 -0.95 -58.93 0.89
CA GLY A 389 0.45 -58.68 1.25
C GLY A 389 0.74 -58.07 2.63
N ASN A 390 -0.23 -57.41 3.25
CA ASN A 390 -0.08 -56.75 4.56
C ASN A 390 -1.14 -57.20 5.59
N LEU A 391 -1.81 -58.33 5.37
CA LEU A 391 -2.86 -58.81 6.28
C LEU A 391 -2.30 -59.52 7.51
N SER A 392 -2.82 -59.18 8.69
CA SER A 392 -2.62 -59.91 9.94
C SER A 392 -3.48 -61.17 10.01
N ALA A 393 -3.24 -62.05 10.98
CA ALA A 393 -4.11 -63.22 11.20
C ALA A 393 -5.55 -62.79 11.55
N GLY A 394 -6.55 -63.39 10.91
CA GLY A 394 -7.96 -63.00 11.00
C GLY A 394 -8.73 -63.27 9.69
N GLU A 395 -9.98 -62.82 9.64
CA GLU A 395 -10.77 -62.79 8.40
C GLU A 395 -10.85 -61.35 7.88
N HIS A 396 -10.53 -61.15 6.60
CA HIS A 396 -10.42 -59.85 5.96
C HIS A 396 -11.21 -59.82 4.65
N THR A 397 -11.69 -58.63 4.27
CA THR A 397 -12.30 -58.38 2.96
C THR A 397 -11.34 -57.54 2.12
N VAL A 398 -10.93 -58.06 0.97
CA VAL A 398 -9.96 -57.44 0.05
C VAL A 398 -10.60 -57.17 -1.32
N PRO A 399 -10.20 -56.10 -2.02
CA PRO A 399 -10.67 -55.83 -3.38
C PRO A 399 -10.16 -56.90 -4.36
N ILE A 400 -11.00 -57.25 -5.34
CA ILE A 400 -10.60 -58.10 -6.46
C ILE A 400 -10.14 -57.20 -7.61
N ILE A 401 -8.91 -57.41 -8.06
CA ILE A 401 -8.30 -56.74 -9.21
C ILE A 401 -8.44 -57.65 -10.42
N ILE A 402 -8.97 -57.11 -11.52
CA ILE A 402 -8.96 -57.77 -12.82
C ILE A 402 -7.74 -57.33 -13.62
N ASN A 403 -7.02 -58.31 -14.16
CA ASN A 403 -5.85 -58.13 -15.01
C ASN A 403 -6.28 -58.59 -16.41
N SER A 404 -6.58 -57.64 -17.28
CA SER A 404 -6.98 -57.81 -18.68
C SER A 404 -6.12 -56.92 -19.59
N PRO A 405 -6.03 -57.18 -20.90
CA PRO A 405 -5.27 -56.32 -21.83
C PRO A 405 -5.74 -54.87 -21.83
N ASP A 406 -4.84 -53.93 -22.09
CA ASP A 406 -5.13 -52.48 -22.04
C ASP A 406 -6.16 -52.01 -23.11
N SER A 407 -6.42 -52.82 -24.14
CA SER A 407 -7.43 -52.53 -25.17
C SER A 407 -8.88 -52.88 -24.78
N VAL A 408 -9.11 -53.43 -23.57
CA VAL A 408 -10.46 -53.81 -23.11
C VAL A 408 -10.82 -53.24 -21.74
N THR A 409 -12.07 -52.81 -21.60
CA THR A 409 -12.67 -52.37 -20.34
C THR A 409 -13.41 -53.54 -19.69
N SER A 410 -13.23 -53.76 -18.39
CA SER A 410 -13.74 -54.97 -17.71
C SER A 410 -14.54 -54.62 -16.46
N THR A 411 -15.68 -55.27 -16.25
CA THR A 411 -16.49 -55.17 -15.03
C THR A 411 -16.66 -56.54 -14.36
N LEU A 412 -16.75 -56.56 -13.03
CA LEU A 412 -16.87 -57.78 -12.23
C LEU A 412 -18.23 -57.84 -11.53
N SER A 413 -18.85 -59.03 -11.50
CA SER A 413 -20.11 -59.27 -10.77
C SER A 413 -19.96 -59.10 -9.25
N THR A 414 -18.76 -59.28 -8.71
CA THR A 414 -18.39 -58.90 -7.34
C THR A 414 -17.02 -58.23 -7.31
N LYS A 415 -16.85 -57.18 -6.51
CA LYS A 415 -15.61 -56.38 -6.43
C LYS A 415 -14.73 -56.71 -5.22
N GLN A 416 -15.16 -57.65 -4.38
CA GLN A 416 -14.53 -57.95 -3.09
C GLN A 416 -14.51 -59.46 -2.84
N ALA A 417 -13.42 -59.94 -2.24
CA ALA A 417 -13.22 -61.31 -1.79
C ALA A 417 -12.96 -61.34 -0.28
N LYS A 418 -13.51 -62.33 0.41
CA LYS A 418 -13.25 -62.60 1.83
C LYS A 418 -12.17 -63.68 1.95
N VAL A 419 -11.10 -63.37 2.68
CA VAL A 419 -9.92 -64.23 2.86
C VAL A 419 -9.67 -64.42 4.35
N ARG A 420 -9.36 -65.65 4.76
CA ARG A 420 -8.87 -65.98 6.10
C ARG A 420 -7.35 -66.11 6.08
N VAL A 421 -6.69 -65.56 7.09
CA VAL A 421 -5.24 -65.56 7.28
C VAL A 421 -4.93 -66.20 8.62
N THR A 422 -4.06 -67.21 8.64
CA THR A 422 -3.70 -67.97 9.86
C THR A 422 -2.18 -68.03 9.99
N ALA A 423 -1.65 -67.80 11.19
CA ALA A 423 -0.20 -67.82 11.42
C ALA A 423 0.37 -69.25 11.32
N LYS A 424 1.46 -69.42 10.55
CA LYS A 424 2.22 -70.68 10.55
C LYS A 424 3.13 -70.72 11.78
N LYS A 425 2.86 -71.63 12.70
CA LYS A 425 3.75 -71.94 13.82
C LYS A 425 4.98 -72.68 13.28
N GLN A 426 6.13 -72.03 13.21
CA GLN A 426 7.38 -72.71 12.84
C GLN A 426 7.78 -73.72 13.92
N SER A 427 8.12 -74.94 13.48
CA SER A 427 9.00 -75.82 14.24
C SER A 427 10.43 -75.32 14.09
N GLY A 428 11.21 -75.31 15.17
CA GLY A 428 12.57 -74.77 15.18
C GLY A 428 13.67 -75.83 15.13
N THR A 429 14.88 -75.37 14.80
CA THR A 429 16.17 -76.01 15.06
C THR A 429 17.18 -74.89 15.36
N ASN A 430 18.25 -75.20 16.10
CA ASN A 430 19.39 -74.31 16.40
C ASN A 430 20.32 -74.20 15.15
N ASP A 431 21.48 -73.49 15.09
CA ASP A 431 22.58 -73.31 16.06
C ASP A 431 23.40 -72.00 15.87
N GLU A 432 24.18 -71.66 16.92
CA GLU A 432 25.48 -70.94 17.00
C GLU A 432 25.79 -69.70 16.10
N GLN A 433 26.09 -68.51 16.68
CA GLN A 433 27.43 -67.96 17.01
C GLN A 433 28.28 -67.52 15.77
N THR A 434 29.09 -66.44 15.69
CA THR A 434 29.59 -65.32 16.57
C THR A 434 30.10 -64.18 15.59
N ASP A 435 30.57 -62.96 15.90
CA ASP A 435 30.82 -62.14 17.11
C ASP A 435 30.93 -60.61 16.77
N LYS A 436 31.07 -59.76 17.81
CA LYS A 436 31.85 -58.49 17.92
C LYS A 436 31.76 -57.29 16.93
N GLU A 437 31.38 -56.15 17.54
CA GLU A 437 32.06 -54.82 17.58
C GLU A 437 32.30 -53.95 16.31
N THR A 438 32.36 -52.59 16.35
CA THR A 438 31.78 -51.54 17.23
C THR A 438 32.05 -50.13 16.64
N SER A 439 31.21 -49.13 16.97
CA SER A 439 31.39 -47.66 16.81
C SER A 439 30.98 -46.99 15.49
N GLY A 440 30.30 -45.83 15.58
CA GLY A 440 29.95 -44.97 14.42
C GLY A 440 28.71 -44.06 14.57
N SER A 441 28.87 -42.93 15.29
CA SER A 441 28.04 -41.70 15.37
C SER A 441 27.16 -41.34 14.14
N THR A 442 26.01 -40.61 14.19
CA THR A 442 25.35 -39.78 15.25
C THR A 442 23.86 -39.54 14.89
N SER A 443 23.04 -39.05 15.84
CA SER A 443 21.80 -38.22 15.76
C SER A 443 20.91 -38.19 14.49
N ASP A 444 19.58 -38.01 14.52
CA ASP A 444 18.48 -37.95 15.51
C ASP A 444 17.33 -37.27 14.72
N LYS A 445 16.10 -37.82 14.69
CA LYS A 445 14.84 -37.04 14.85
C LYS A 445 13.59 -37.94 14.95
N GLU A 446 12.57 -37.36 15.57
CA GLU A 446 11.14 -37.70 15.70
C GLU A 446 10.47 -38.36 14.45
N THR A 447 9.32 -39.05 14.54
CA THR A 447 8.28 -39.16 15.59
C THR A 447 7.52 -40.51 15.50
N LYS A 448 6.81 -40.93 16.56
CA LYS A 448 5.77 -41.99 16.49
C LYS A 448 4.38 -41.41 16.78
N PRO A 449 3.37 -41.59 15.91
CA PRO A 449 1.96 -41.33 16.24
C PRO A 449 1.31 -42.54 16.93
N ASP A 450 0.24 -42.31 17.69
CA ASP A 450 -0.81 -43.31 17.88
C ASP A 450 -2.19 -42.67 18.20
N THR A 451 -3.24 -43.46 18.02
CA THR A 451 -4.65 -43.15 18.29
C THR A 451 -5.08 -43.71 19.66
N GLY A 452 -6.21 -43.33 20.29
CA GLY A 452 -7.20 -42.29 20.00
C GLY A 452 -8.50 -42.48 20.80
N THR A 453 -9.44 -41.53 20.63
CA THR A 453 -10.92 -41.72 20.63
C THR A 453 -11.67 -42.13 21.91
N GLY A 454 -12.65 -41.30 22.33
CA GLY A 454 -13.72 -41.64 23.31
C GLY A 454 -14.06 -40.46 24.25
N SER A 455 -14.91 -39.49 23.91
CA SER A 455 -16.39 -39.52 23.81
C SER A 455 -17.13 -39.56 25.17
N GLY A 456 -17.88 -38.49 25.52
CA GLY A 456 -18.83 -38.52 26.66
C GLY A 456 -19.23 -37.20 27.34
N THR A 457 -20.31 -36.57 26.86
CA THR A 457 -21.34 -35.80 27.64
C THR A 457 -20.98 -34.70 28.68
N ASN A 458 -21.25 -33.46 28.26
CA ASN A 458 -22.03 -32.38 28.93
C ASN A 458 -21.51 -31.64 30.20
N PRO A 459 -21.87 -30.34 30.41
CA PRO A 459 -21.22 -29.46 31.39
C PRO A 459 -22.05 -29.10 32.64
N GLY A 460 -21.41 -28.44 33.62
CA GLY A 460 -22.06 -27.73 34.71
C GLY A 460 -21.15 -26.70 35.40
N THR A 461 -21.76 -25.58 35.80
CA THR A 461 -21.38 -24.59 36.86
C THR A 461 -20.19 -24.95 37.78
N GLY A 462 -19.33 -24.03 38.23
CA GLY A 462 -19.41 -22.56 38.31
C GLY A 462 -18.73 -22.08 39.62
N ASN A 463 -18.76 -20.77 39.92
CA ASN A 463 -18.10 -20.11 41.09
C ASN A 463 -16.55 -20.06 40.96
N SER A 464 -15.79 -18.95 41.09
CA SER A 464 -15.89 -17.63 41.74
C SER A 464 -15.32 -17.54 43.17
N GLY A 465 -14.55 -16.48 43.44
CA GLY A 465 -13.78 -16.24 44.68
C GLY A 465 -12.38 -16.87 44.68
N ASP A 466 -11.37 -16.33 45.40
CA ASP A 466 -11.28 -15.04 46.13
C ASP A 466 -9.81 -14.75 46.53
N SER A 467 -9.42 -13.47 46.58
CA SER A 467 -8.27 -12.91 47.37
C SER A 467 -6.84 -13.46 47.09
N ALA A 468 -5.73 -12.91 47.60
CA ALA A 468 -5.32 -11.57 48.06
C ALA A 468 -3.76 -11.50 47.97
N ASP A 469 -3.14 -10.46 47.41
CA ASP A 469 -2.54 -9.27 48.07
C ASP A 469 -1.05 -9.38 48.49
N LYS A 470 -0.34 -8.27 48.30
CA LYS A 470 0.97 -7.85 48.88
C LYS A 470 2.28 -8.61 48.55
N PRO A 471 3.48 -8.00 48.83
CA PRO A 471 4.63 -8.06 47.92
C PRO A 471 5.97 -8.44 48.61
N SER A 472 7.09 -8.15 47.93
CA SER A 472 8.44 -8.12 48.50
C SER A 472 9.21 -6.86 48.08
N GLU A 473 9.84 -6.21 49.05
CA GLU A 473 10.72 -5.02 48.95
C GLU A 473 12.02 -5.34 49.72
N GLU A 474 12.99 -4.40 49.79
CA GLU A 474 14.33 -4.55 50.43
C GLU A 474 15.30 -5.50 49.67
N THR A 475 16.63 -5.29 49.63
CA THR A 475 17.57 -4.29 50.19
C THR A 475 18.74 -4.14 49.20
N ASP A 476 19.17 -2.93 48.78
CA ASP A 476 20.10 -1.98 49.43
C ASP A 476 21.54 -2.10 48.88
N THR A 477 22.45 -1.22 49.32
CA THR A 477 23.61 -0.66 48.59
C THR A 477 24.94 -0.90 49.35
N PRO A 478 26.10 -0.26 49.05
CA PRO A 478 26.67 0.28 47.80
C PRO A 478 28.09 -0.31 47.51
N GLU A 479 28.79 0.15 46.47
CA GLU A 479 30.23 0.47 46.60
C GLU A 479 30.70 1.51 45.55
N ASP A 480 31.83 2.17 45.81
CA ASP A 480 32.36 3.36 45.13
C ASP A 480 33.85 3.17 44.77
N ASN A 481 34.38 4.07 43.94
CA ASN A 481 35.77 4.57 43.79
C ASN A 481 36.31 4.61 42.35
N THR A 482 36.48 5.85 41.87
CA THR A 482 37.66 6.41 41.16
C THR A 482 38.59 5.50 40.34
N ASP A 483 38.87 5.89 39.08
CA ASP A 483 40.19 6.49 38.77
C ASP A 483 40.30 7.17 37.38
N THR A 484 41.14 8.22 37.35
CA THR A 484 41.62 9.00 36.18
C THR A 484 42.96 9.60 36.63
N PRO A 485 44.11 9.58 35.89
CA PRO A 485 44.25 10.26 34.60
C PRO A 485 45.38 9.75 33.64
N THR A 486 45.92 10.66 32.82
CA THR A 486 47.18 10.64 32.01
C THR A 486 47.23 9.90 30.65
N ASP A 487 46.90 10.66 29.60
CA ASP A 487 47.86 11.18 28.58
C ASP A 487 49.09 10.34 28.16
N SER A 488 49.20 10.02 26.86
CA SER A 488 50.46 10.03 26.09
C SER A 488 50.21 9.95 24.55
N THR A 489 51.25 10.23 23.75
CA THR A 489 51.18 10.49 22.30
C THR A 489 51.92 9.47 21.41
N GLU A 490 51.38 9.15 20.24
CA GLU A 490 52.07 8.83 18.96
C GLU A 490 50.99 8.90 17.83
N THR A 491 51.10 9.51 16.65
CA THR A 491 52.09 9.56 15.52
C THR A 491 52.28 8.25 14.73
N GLY A 492 52.15 8.37 13.40
CA GLY A 492 52.07 7.28 12.41
C GLY A 492 51.09 7.71 11.30
N ASP A 493 51.46 8.56 10.34
CA ASP A 493 52.44 8.36 9.25
C ASP A 493 51.94 7.37 8.18
N ASP A 494 51.57 7.92 7.02
CA ASP A 494 51.59 7.22 5.74
C ASP A 494 52.01 8.25 4.67
N SER A 495 52.93 7.85 3.80
CA SER A 495 53.78 8.76 3.04
C SER A 495 54.12 8.20 1.66
N SER A 496 53.76 8.95 0.61
CA SER A 496 54.20 8.77 -0.80
C SER A 496 53.60 7.55 -1.56
N ASN A 497 53.64 7.47 -2.90
CA ASN A 497 54.36 8.30 -3.87
C ASN A 497 53.71 8.37 -5.29
N GLN A 498 54.25 9.30 -6.10
CA GLN A 498 54.51 9.30 -7.57
C GLN A 498 54.04 8.11 -8.46
N SER A 499 53.78 8.25 -9.77
CA SER A 499 53.83 9.35 -10.77
C SER A 499 53.05 8.87 -12.05
N ASP A 500 52.92 9.50 -13.23
CA ASP A 500 53.82 10.35 -14.04
C ASP A 500 53.07 11.24 -15.07
N GLU A 501 53.82 12.09 -15.77
CA GLU A 501 53.35 13.10 -16.73
C GLU A 501 53.18 12.58 -18.19
N ASN A 502 52.52 13.39 -19.03
CA ASN A 502 53.13 14.09 -20.22
C ASN A 502 52.29 14.07 -21.54
N SER A 503 52.60 15.05 -22.39
CA SER A 503 52.46 15.09 -23.87
C SER A 503 51.11 15.41 -24.51
N THR A 504 50.91 16.71 -24.76
CA THR A 504 50.44 17.25 -26.06
C THR A 504 51.65 17.41 -27.02
N PRO A 505 51.58 17.97 -28.26
CA PRO A 505 50.43 18.43 -29.08
C PRO A 505 50.47 17.92 -30.57
N VAL A 506 49.64 18.51 -31.45
CA VAL A 506 49.92 18.98 -32.85
C VAL A 506 48.75 18.78 -33.85
N ASP A 507 48.41 19.89 -34.52
CA ASP A 507 47.69 20.16 -35.80
C ASP A 507 46.85 19.12 -36.57
N GLY A 508 45.75 19.62 -37.16
CA GLY A 508 44.90 18.92 -38.12
C GLY A 508 43.79 19.80 -38.73
N GLN A 509 44.13 20.67 -39.69
CA GLN A 509 43.23 21.67 -40.30
C GLN A 509 42.64 21.22 -41.65
N THR A 510 41.31 21.28 -41.81
CA THR A 510 40.61 21.46 -43.11
C THR A 510 39.20 22.04 -42.93
N ASP A 511 38.82 22.98 -43.79
CA ASP A 511 37.45 23.50 -43.97
C ASP A 511 36.49 22.46 -44.61
N ASN A 512 35.16 22.63 -44.49
CA ASN A 512 34.39 23.28 -45.57
C ASN A 512 32.88 23.56 -45.33
N THR A 513 32.43 24.66 -45.94
CA THR A 513 31.07 25.01 -46.45
C THR A 513 29.76 24.40 -45.90
N SER A 514 28.92 25.32 -45.40
CA SER A 514 27.60 25.71 -45.97
C SER A 514 26.42 24.72 -46.06
N GLY A 515 25.38 25.03 -45.29
CA GLY A 515 24.05 25.35 -45.85
C GLY A 515 22.95 24.29 -45.78
N ASN A 516 21.94 24.54 -44.92
CA ASN A 516 20.63 25.05 -45.35
C ASN A 516 19.75 25.42 -44.15
#